data_AF-A0AA44ER95-F1
#
_entry.id   AF-A0AA44ER95-F1
#
_cell.length_a   1.000
_cell.length_b   1.000
_cell.length_c   1.000
_cell.angle_alpha   90.00
_cell.angle_beta   90.00
_cell.angle_gamma   90.00
#
_symmetry.space_group_name_H-M   'P 1'
#
loop_
_entity.id
_entity.type
_entity.pdbx_description
1 polymer ?
#
loop_
_entity_poly.entity_id
_entity_poly.type
_entity_poly.pdbx_seq_one_letter_code
_entity_poly.pdbx_strand_id
1 'polypeptide(L)'
;MDENKVSVPLIAPAKINGVREPAGKTVTVSTTLAIQLAASGAIPSDLAERLSDAIDMSDTALESDFQQAVEDTAAGRIEALKAEHLVEVAHLENKIFDLSHDLDQKKQTVSAAASDLQKKENLLIELRQKVADLETALTGEKEVRTDAESKLAAAQAELAKLAEKAATTPKPAAAKK
;
A
#
# COMPACT_ATOMS: atom_id res chain seq x y z
N MET A 1 -4.56 39.65 -54.55
CA MET A 1 -5.75 38.78 -54.41
C MET A 1 -6.75 39.28 -55.42
N ASP A 2 -6.63 38.85 -56.68
CA ASP A 2 -7.67 39.16 -57.67
C ASP A 2 -8.93 38.43 -57.22
N GLU A 3 -9.94 39.19 -56.80
CA GLU A 3 -11.21 38.64 -56.38
C GLU A 3 -11.77 37.80 -57.53
N ASN A 4 -11.85 36.47 -57.35
CA ASN A 4 -12.53 35.58 -58.27
C ASN A 4 -13.99 36.01 -58.35
N LYS A 5 -14.29 36.85 -59.34
CA LYS A 5 -15.62 37.39 -59.59
C LYS A 5 -16.38 36.45 -60.52
N VAL A 6 -17.58 36.07 -60.11
CA VAL A 6 -18.45 35.16 -60.85
C VAL A 6 -19.71 35.91 -61.25
N SER A 7 -20.13 35.73 -62.50
CA SER A 7 -21.38 36.29 -63.02
C SER A 7 -22.52 35.32 -62.76
N VAL A 8 -23.52 35.76 -62.00
CA VAL A 8 -24.60 34.91 -61.51
C VAL A 8 -25.98 35.48 -61.90
N PRO A 9 -26.89 34.66 -62.46
CA PRO A 9 -28.25 35.10 -62.77
C PRO A 9 -29.11 35.14 -61.50
N LEU A 10 -29.78 36.27 -61.26
CA LEU A 10 -30.73 36.41 -60.15
C LEU A 10 -32.09 35.81 -60.51
N ILE A 11 -32.57 34.84 -59.73
CA ILE A 11 -33.93 34.31 -59.82
C ILE A 11 -34.92 35.05 -58.91
N ALA A 12 -34.41 35.82 -57.93
CA ALA A 12 -35.21 36.68 -57.06
C ALA A 12 -34.52 38.04 -56.85
N PRO A 13 -35.27 39.10 -56.49
CA PRO A 13 -34.67 40.41 -56.22
C PRO A 13 -33.70 40.35 -55.02
N ALA A 14 -32.46 40.77 -55.22
CA ALA A 14 -31.41 40.67 -54.21
C ALA A 14 -30.64 41.99 -54.06
N LYS A 15 -30.07 42.21 -52.87
CA LYS A 15 -29.25 43.39 -52.60
C LYS A 15 -27.78 43.04 -52.83
N ILE A 16 -27.15 43.71 -53.80
CA ILE A 16 -25.75 43.52 -54.17
C ILE A 16 -25.04 44.85 -54.06
N ASN A 17 -23.97 44.92 -53.28
CA ASN A 17 -23.18 46.14 -53.05
C ASN A 17 -24.03 47.36 -52.67
N GLY A 18 -25.07 47.15 -51.87
CA GLY A 18 -25.96 48.23 -51.41
C GLY A 18 -27.15 48.54 -52.32
N VAL A 19 -27.15 48.07 -53.57
CA VAL A 19 -28.22 48.33 -54.57
C VAL A 19 -29.12 47.11 -54.70
N ARG A 20 -30.44 47.31 -54.77
CA ARG A 20 -31.42 46.23 -54.98
C ARG A 20 -31.59 45.97 -56.47
N GLU A 21 -31.16 44.79 -56.91
CA GLU A 21 -31.22 44.36 -58.30
C GLU A 21 -32.48 43.50 -58.54
N PRO A 22 -33.16 43.66 -59.68
CA PRO A 22 -34.36 42.90 -60.01
C PRO A 22 -34.03 41.46 -60.42
N ALA A 23 -35.01 40.56 -60.27
CA ALA A 23 -34.92 39.21 -60.82
C ALA A 23 -34.74 39.24 -62.36
N GLY A 24 -34.00 38.26 -62.89
CA GLY A 24 -33.65 38.15 -64.31
C GLY A 24 -32.37 38.89 -64.72
N LYS A 25 -31.79 39.71 -63.83
CA LYS A 25 -30.51 40.39 -64.09
C LYS A 25 -29.33 39.49 -63.72
N THR A 26 -28.33 39.42 -64.60
CA THR A 26 -27.04 38.81 -64.29
C THR A 26 -26.14 39.82 -63.61
N VAL A 27 -25.57 39.46 -62.46
CA VAL A 27 -24.71 40.36 -61.69
C VAL A 27 -23.39 39.67 -61.39
N THR A 28 -22.30 40.44 -61.50
CA THR A 28 -20.95 39.97 -61.19
C THR A 28 -20.66 40.21 -59.71
N VAL A 29 -20.46 39.15 -58.95
CA VAL A 29 -20.26 39.16 -57.50
C VAL A 29 -19.03 38.34 -57.11
N SER A 30 -18.49 38.55 -55.90
CA SER A 30 -17.48 37.63 -55.38
C SER A 30 -18.07 36.24 -55.16
N THR A 31 -17.25 35.19 -55.21
CA THR A 31 -17.70 33.80 -54.97
C THR A 31 -18.40 33.66 -53.60
N THR A 32 -17.90 34.35 -52.57
CA THR A 32 -18.51 34.37 -51.23
C THR A 32 -19.91 34.99 -51.23
N LEU A 33 -20.09 36.11 -51.94
CA LEU A 33 -21.41 36.74 -52.07
C LEU A 33 -22.34 35.90 -52.94
N ALA A 34 -21.83 35.20 -53.97
CA ALA A 34 -22.61 34.25 -54.76
C ALA A 34 -23.20 33.13 -53.90
N ILE A 35 -22.43 32.56 -52.97
CA ILE A 35 -22.92 31.54 -52.02
C ILE A 35 -23.99 32.12 -51.09
N GLN A 36 -23.80 33.33 -50.57
CA GLN A 36 -24.81 33.98 -49.73
C GLN A 36 -26.12 34.22 -50.49
N LEU A 37 -26.02 34.64 -51.75
CA LEU A 37 -27.17 34.79 -52.62
C LEU A 37 -27.87 33.45 -52.86
N ALA A 38 -27.12 32.36 -53.01
CA ALA A 38 -27.66 31.01 -53.11
C ALA A 38 -28.40 30.57 -51.85
N ALA A 39 -27.81 30.78 -50.68
CA ALA A 39 -28.45 30.49 -49.39
C ALA A 39 -29.75 31.29 -49.21
N SER A 40 -29.82 32.51 -49.77
CA SER A 40 -31.04 33.33 -49.77
C SER A 40 -32.07 32.94 -50.85
N GLY A 41 -31.78 31.92 -51.67
CA GLY A 41 -32.63 31.51 -52.80
C GLY A 41 -32.70 32.52 -53.94
N ALA A 42 -31.75 33.47 -53.99
CA ALA A 42 -31.72 34.51 -55.01
C ALA A 42 -31.05 34.07 -56.32
N ILE A 43 -30.37 32.92 -56.33
CA ILE A 43 -29.73 32.31 -57.51
C ILE A 43 -30.09 30.82 -57.58
N PRO A 44 -29.94 30.14 -58.74
CA PRO A 44 -30.29 28.73 -58.89
C PRO A 44 -29.50 27.80 -57.94
N SER A 45 -30.16 26.81 -57.34
CA SER A 45 -29.55 25.82 -56.44
C SER A 45 -28.43 25.03 -57.08
N ASP A 46 -28.58 24.65 -58.35
CA ASP A 46 -27.58 23.86 -59.08
C ASP A 46 -26.27 24.62 -59.28
N LEU A 47 -26.34 25.96 -59.33
CA LEU A 47 -25.18 26.83 -59.40
C LEU A 47 -24.56 27.04 -58.00
N ALA A 48 -25.38 27.02 -56.96
CA ALA A 48 -24.92 27.05 -55.57
C ALA A 48 -24.07 25.84 -55.21
N GLU A 49 -24.53 24.63 -55.58
CA GLU A 49 -23.81 23.38 -55.32
C GLU A 49 -22.46 23.38 -56.04
N ARG A 50 -22.42 23.78 -57.32
CA ARG A 50 -21.15 23.90 -58.06
C ARG A 50 -20.19 24.93 -57.48
N LEU A 51 -20.71 26.03 -56.94
CA LEU A 51 -19.90 27.05 -56.26
C LEU A 51 -19.41 26.57 -54.90
N SER A 52 -20.19 25.74 -54.20
CA SER A 52 -19.81 25.12 -52.94
C SER A 52 -18.75 24.04 -53.15
N ASP A 53 -18.89 23.19 -54.17
CA ASP A 53 -17.93 22.14 -54.52
C ASP A 53 -16.60 22.72 -55.04
N ALA A 54 -16.65 23.90 -55.68
CA ALA A 54 -15.47 24.60 -56.17
C ALA A 54 -14.71 25.36 -55.07
N ILE A 55 -15.30 25.54 -53.88
CA ILE A 55 -14.61 26.12 -52.74
C ILE A 55 -14.20 24.97 -51.83
N ASP A 56 -12.92 24.64 -51.89
CA ASP A 56 -12.29 23.67 -51.02
C ASP A 56 -12.33 24.19 -49.56
N MET A 57 -13.39 23.83 -48.84
CA MET A 57 -13.59 24.19 -47.43
C MET A 57 -12.65 23.42 -46.49
N SER A 58 -11.82 22.50 -47.03
CA SER A 58 -10.81 21.77 -46.27
C SER A 58 -9.66 22.66 -45.77
N ASP A 59 -9.50 23.86 -46.36
CA ASP A 59 -8.39 24.78 -46.07
C ASP A 59 -8.89 26.09 -45.45
N THR A 60 -9.90 26.02 -44.58
CA THR A 60 -10.27 27.19 -43.77
C THR A 60 -9.35 27.25 -42.56
N ALA A 61 -8.60 28.36 -42.44
CA ALA A 61 -7.68 28.60 -41.32
C ALA A 61 -8.33 28.38 -39.93
N LEU A 62 -9.66 28.55 -39.83
CA LEU A 62 -10.44 28.32 -38.61
C LEU A 62 -10.48 26.86 -38.16
N GLU A 63 -10.53 25.90 -39.09
CA GLU A 63 -10.54 24.46 -38.75
C GLU A 63 -9.17 24.03 -38.23
N SER A 64 -8.09 24.51 -38.87
CA SER A 64 -6.72 24.27 -38.42
C SER A 64 -6.46 24.89 -37.03
N ASP A 65 -6.94 26.11 -36.79
CA ASP A 65 -6.78 26.79 -35.50
C ASP A 65 -7.55 26.08 -34.38
N PHE A 66 -8.75 25.57 -34.67
CA PHE A 66 -9.52 24.80 -33.70
C PHE A 66 -8.85 23.46 -33.38
N GLN A 67 -8.39 22.74 -34.41
CA GLN A 67 -7.68 21.48 -34.23
C GLN A 67 -6.40 21.68 -33.41
N GLN A 68 -5.63 22.72 -33.71
CA GLN A 68 -4.43 23.08 -32.95
C GLN A 68 -4.77 23.41 -31.49
N ALA A 69 -5.82 24.20 -31.23
CA ALA A 69 -6.24 24.55 -29.87
C ALA A 69 -6.70 23.32 -29.05
N VAL A 70 -7.37 22.36 -29.69
CA VAL A 70 -7.75 21.09 -29.08
C VAL A 70 -6.52 20.24 -28.76
N GLU A 71 -5.58 20.13 -29.70
CA GLU A 71 -4.34 19.38 -29.52
C GLU A 71 -3.46 19.99 -28.41
N ASP A 72 -3.33 21.31 -28.36
CA ASP A 72 -2.60 22.03 -27.31
C ASP A 72 -3.25 21.80 -25.94
N THR A 73 -4.58 21.84 -25.87
CA THR A 73 -5.33 21.57 -24.63
C THR A 73 -5.15 20.12 -24.18
N ALA A 74 -5.20 19.17 -25.11
CA ALA A 74 -4.99 17.75 -24.83
C ALA A 74 -3.55 17.49 -24.35
N ALA A 75 -2.55 18.08 -25.02
CA ALA A 75 -1.15 18.00 -24.64
C ALA A 75 -0.93 18.57 -23.23
N GLY A 76 -1.50 19.74 -22.92
CA GLY A 76 -1.43 20.32 -21.59
C GLY A 76 -2.07 19.44 -20.51
N ARG A 77 -3.20 18.80 -20.80
CA ARG A 77 -3.84 17.87 -19.86
C ARG A 77 -3.00 16.61 -19.64
N ILE A 78 -2.40 16.06 -20.70
CA ILE A 78 -1.50 14.90 -20.62
C ILE A 78 -0.28 15.25 -19.77
N GLU A 79 0.31 16.43 -19.97
CA GLU A 79 1.47 16.87 -19.20
C GLU A 79 1.14 17.04 -17.70
N ALA A 80 -0.01 17.65 -17.39
CA ALA A 80 -0.47 17.78 -16.02
C ALA A 80 -0.70 16.41 -15.35
N LEU A 81 -1.37 15.47 -16.04
CA LEU A 81 -1.58 14.12 -15.53
C LEU A 81 -0.26 13.36 -15.35
N LYS A 82 0.70 13.56 -16.25
CA LYS A 82 2.04 12.96 -16.12
C LYS A 82 2.77 13.49 -14.89
N ALA A 83 2.70 14.80 -14.64
CA ALA A 83 3.30 15.40 -13.45
C ALA A 83 2.66 14.88 -12.16
N GLU A 84 1.33 14.77 -12.13
CA GLU A 84 0.58 14.22 -10.99
C GLU A 84 0.96 12.75 -10.73
N HIS A 85 0.99 11.91 -11.77
CA HIS A 85 1.42 10.52 -11.64
C HIS A 85 2.88 10.39 -11.19
N LEU A 86 3.79 11.24 -11.65
CA LEU A 86 5.18 11.21 -11.18
C LEU A 86 5.30 11.51 -9.68
N VAL A 87 4.51 12.47 -9.18
CA VAL A 87 4.45 12.77 -7.76
C VAL A 87 3.85 11.61 -6.97
N GLU A 88 2.78 11.00 -7.47
CA GLU A 88 2.15 9.84 -6.83
C GLU A 88 3.10 8.63 -6.78
N VAL A 89 3.80 8.34 -7.88
CA VAL A 89 4.80 7.27 -7.94
C VAL A 89 5.90 7.52 -6.91
N ALA A 90 6.47 8.72 -6.87
CA ALA A 90 7.50 9.06 -5.88
C ALA A 90 6.97 8.94 -4.44
N HIS A 91 5.72 9.31 -4.18
CA HIS A 91 5.10 9.16 -2.86
C HIS A 91 4.94 7.68 -2.48
N LEU A 92 4.46 6.84 -3.40
CA LEU A 92 4.31 5.40 -3.19
C LEU A 92 5.66 4.71 -3.01
N GLU A 93 6.68 5.08 -3.78
CA GLU A 93 8.04 4.55 -3.65
C GLU A 93 8.64 4.85 -2.27
N ASN A 94 8.49 6.10 -1.79
CA ASN A 94 8.92 6.46 -0.43
C ASN A 94 8.17 5.65 0.63
N LYS A 95 6.86 5.48 0.48
CA LYS A 95 6.06 4.67 1.41
C LYS A 95 6.48 3.19 1.39
N ILE A 96 6.81 2.64 0.22
CA ILE A 96 7.34 1.27 0.10
C ILE A 96 8.70 1.17 0.80
N PHE A 97 9.56 2.17 0.63
CA PHE A 97 10.86 2.22 1.31
C PHE A 97 10.70 2.23 2.84
N ASP A 98 9.85 3.11 3.38
CA ASP A 98 9.59 3.20 4.82
C ASP A 98 9.01 1.89 5.37
N LEU A 99 8.00 1.33 4.69
CA LEU A 99 7.42 0.05 5.08
C LEU A 99 8.42 -1.11 5.02
N SER A 100 9.34 -1.11 4.05
CA SER A 100 10.38 -2.13 3.94
C SER A 100 11.37 -2.03 5.10
N HIS A 101 11.77 -0.79 5.44
CA HIS A 101 12.65 -0.53 6.57
C HIS A 101 12.04 -0.96 7.90
N ASP A 102 10.78 -0.58 8.15
CA ASP A 102 10.03 -0.98 9.33
C ASP A 102 9.92 -2.51 9.42
N LEU A 103 9.63 -3.18 8.30
CA LEU A 103 9.50 -4.62 8.25
C LEU A 103 10.81 -5.33 8.60
N ASP A 104 11.95 -4.83 8.14
CA ASP A 104 13.26 -5.37 8.49
C ASP A 104 13.61 -5.13 9.96
N GLN A 105 13.28 -3.95 10.51
CA GLN A 105 13.47 -3.67 11.93
C GLN A 105 12.61 -4.60 12.80
N LYS A 106 11.35 -4.84 12.41
CA LYS A 106 10.47 -5.78 13.12
C LYS A 106 11.00 -7.21 13.03
N LYS A 107 11.49 -7.66 11.87
CA LYS A 107 12.14 -8.97 11.74
C LYS A 107 13.34 -9.13 12.67
N GLN A 108 14.21 -8.13 12.75
CA GLN A 108 15.35 -8.15 13.66
C GLN A 108 14.91 -8.24 15.12
N THR A 109 13.89 -7.47 15.51
CA THR A 109 13.33 -7.48 16.87
C THR A 109 12.74 -8.84 17.23
N VAL A 110 11.98 -9.44 16.31
CA VAL A 110 11.38 -10.78 16.51
C VAL A 110 12.47 -11.85 16.61
N SER A 111 13.50 -11.78 15.75
CA SER A 111 14.63 -12.70 15.79
C SER A 111 15.39 -12.63 17.12
N ALA A 112 15.66 -11.42 17.61
CA ALA A 112 16.29 -11.22 18.92
C ALA A 112 15.42 -11.77 20.06
N ALA A 113 14.11 -11.49 20.05
CA ALA A 113 13.16 -12.00 21.03
C ALA A 113 13.08 -13.54 21.02
N ALA A 114 13.13 -14.16 19.84
CA ALA A 114 13.15 -15.62 19.71
C ALA A 114 14.45 -16.23 20.29
N SER A 115 15.60 -15.61 20.04
CA SER A 115 16.88 -16.04 20.64
C SER A 115 16.85 -15.93 22.16
N ASP A 116 16.30 -14.85 22.70
CA ASP A 116 16.19 -14.66 24.15
C ASP A 116 15.18 -15.61 24.79
N LEU A 117 14.08 -15.93 24.10
CA LEU A 117 13.14 -16.96 24.53
C LEU A 117 13.85 -18.32 24.64
N GLN A 118 14.62 -18.70 23.61
CA GLN A 118 15.36 -19.96 23.61
C GLN A 118 16.38 -20.03 24.75
N LYS A 119 17.10 -18.94 25.04
CA LYS A 119 18.01 -18.88 26.20
C LYS A 119 17.26 -19.09 27.52
N LYS A 120 16.09 -18.45 27.68
CA LYS A 120 15.26 -18.62 28.88
C LYS A 120 14.70 -20.03 29.01
N GLU A 121 14.33 -20.66 27.90
CA GLU A 121 13.88 -22.05 27.88
C GLU A 121 14.97 -23.02 28.32
N ASN A 122 16.20 -22.84 27.82
CA ASN A 122 17.35 -23.63 28.27
C ASN A 122 17.62 -23.43 29.77
N LEU A 123 17.58 -22.19 30.26
CA LEU A 123 17.74 -21.90 31.69
C LEU A 123 16.64 -22.56 32.54
N LEU A 124 15.40 -22.58 32.04
CA LEU A 124 14.28 -23.24 32.70
C LEU A 124 14.50 -24.75 32.79
N ILE A 125 15.03 -25.38 31.73
CA ILE A 125 15.37 -26.81 31.72
C ILE A 125 16.46 -27.10 32.76
N GLU A 126 17.53 -26.29 32.80
CA GLU A 126 18.60 -26.44 33.80
C GLU A 126 18.08 -26.29 35.24
N LEU A 127 17.22 -25.30 35.48
CA LEU A 127 16.62 -25.09 36.80
C LEU A 127 15.71 -26.26 37.21
N ARG A 128 14.92 -26.81 36.27
CA ARG A 128 14.10 -27.99 36.52
C ARG A 128 14.95 -29.21 36.87
N GLN A 129 16.08 -29.40 36.19
CA GLN A 129 17.00 -30.48 36.51
C GLN A 129 17.58 -30.31 37.93
N LYS A 130 18.04 -29.10 38.28
CA LYS A 130 18.54 -28.81 39.63
C LYS A 130 17.50 -29.05 40.72
N VAL A 131 16.23 -28.70 40.46
CA VAL A 131 15.13 -28.99 41.38
C VAL A 131 14.95 -30.49 41.55
N ALA A 132 14.94 -31.27 40.47
CA ALA A 132 14.82 -32.73 40.55
C ALA A 132 16.00 -33.38 41.31
N ASP A 133 17.22 -32.88 41.10
CA ASP A 133 18.41 -33.35 41.82
C ASP A 133 18.31 -33.04 43.32
N LEU A 134 17.86 -31.83 43.67
CA LEU A 134 17.63 -31.44 45.07
C LEU A 134 16.50 -32.22 45.73
N GLU A 135 15.43 -32.51 45.02
CA GLU A 135 14.33 -33.37 45.52
C GLU A 135 14.85 -34.78 45.82
N THR A 136 15.67 -35.35 44.94
CA THR A 136 16.30 -36.66 45.12
C THR A 136 17.26 -36.66 46.31
N ALA A 137 18.08 -35.61 46.46
CA ALA A 137 18.96 -35.45 47.61
C ALA A 137 18.16 -35.32 48.92
N LEU A 138 17.05 -34.59 48.90
CA LEU A 138 16.18 -34.40 50.06
C LEU A 138 15.51 -35.71 50.49
N THR A 139 15.08 -36.56 49.55
CA THR A 139 14.52 -37.87 49.90
C THR A 139 15.59 -38.78 50.49
N GLY A 140 16.80 -38.79 49.93
CA GLY A 140 17.93 -39.55 50.49
C GLY A 140 18.30 -39.10 51.90
N GLU A 141 18.36 -37.78 52.14
CA GLU A 141 18.66 -37.23 53.47
C GLU A 141 17.58 -37.60 54.50
N LYS A 142 16.30 -37.64 54.09
CA LYS A 142 15.21 -38.11 54.94
C LYS A 142 15.36 -39.57 55.33
N GLU A 143 15.74 -40.44 54.39
CA GLU A 143 15.99 -41.86 54.65
C GLU A 143 17.16 -42.03 55.63
N VAL A 144 18.29 -41.36 55.38
CA VAL A 144 19.46 -41.36 56.27
C VAL A 144 19.09 -40.88 57.67
N ARG A 145 18.28 -39.83 57.76
CA ARG A 145 17.78 -39.32 59.04
C ARG A 145 16.92 -40.35 59.76
N THR A 146 15.98 -41.00 59.08
CA THR A 146 15.14 -42.04 59.70
C THR A 146 15.97 -43.23 60.19
N ASP A 147 16.99 -43.62 59.44
CA ASP A 147 17.92 -44.68 59.85
C ASP A 147 18.74 -44.28 61.09
N ALA A 148 19.21 -43.03 61.14
CA ALA A 148 19.94 -42.50 62.28
C ALA A 148 19.04 -42.41 63.53
N GLU A 149 17.80 -41.94 63.38
CA GLU A 149 16.80 -41.89 64.46
C GLU A 149 16.50 -43.29 65.00
N SER A 150 16.35 -44.30 64.12
CA SER A 150 16.15 -45.70 64.51
C SER A 150 17.35 -46.28 65.28
N LYS A 151 18.58 -46.03 64.80
CA LYS A 151 19.82 -46.45 65.49
C LYS A 151 19.97 -45.78 66.85
N LEU A 152 19.60 -44.51 66.97
CA LEU A 152 19.65 -43.76 68.21
C LEU A 152 18.64 -44.32 69.23
N ALA A 153 17.42 -44.62 68.80
CA ALA A 153 16.41 -45.28 69.64
C ALA A 153 16.89 -46.66 70.14
N ALA A 154 17.51 -47.46 69.26
CA ALA A 154 18.08 -48.75 69.64
C ALA A 154 19.22 -48.61 70.67
N ALA A 155 20.12 -47.64 70.46
CA ALA A 155 21.21 -47.36 71.40
C ALA A 155 20.68 -46.90 72.77
N GLN A 156 19.65 -46.04 72.80
CA GLN A 156 19.00 -45.61 74.04
C GLN A 156 18.35 -46.78 74.79
N ALA A 157 17.68 -47.69 74.07
CA ALA A 157 17.07 -48.88 74.67
C ALA A 157 18.12 -49.82 75.29
N GLU A 158 19.25 -50.05 74.62
CA GLU A 158 20.36 -50.83 75.18
C GLU A 158 20.99 -50.17 76.41
N LEU A 159 21.15 -48.85 76.39
CA LEU A 159 21.65 -48.09 77.54
C LEU A 159 20.71 -48.22 78.76
N ALA A 160 19.39 -48.17 78.54
CA ALA A 160 18.40 -48.38 79.58
C ALA A 160 18.49 -49.79 80.19
N LYS A 161 18.61 -50.84 79.37
CA LYS A 161 18.80 -52.23 79.85
C LYS A 161 20.09 -52.37 80.67
N LEU A 162 21.18 -51.76 80.24
CA LEU A 162 22.46 -51.78 80.98
C LEU A 162 22.33 -51.04 82.31
N ALA A 163 21.62 -49.92 82.35
CA ALA A 163 21.34 -49.18 83.58
C ALA A 163 20.48 -50.00 84.56
N GLU A 164 19.44 -50.69 84.10
CA GLU A 164 18.66 -51.63 84.94
C GLU A 164 19.53 -52.78 85.47
N LYS A 165 20.41 -53.35 84.62
CA LYS A 165 21.32 -54.42 85.02
C LYS A 165 22.35 -53.96 86.07
N ALA A 166 22.81 -52.72 85.98
CA ALA A 166 23.69 -52.10 86.97
C ALA A 166 22.96 -51.78 88.29
N ALA A 167 21.68 -51.41 88.23
CA ALA A 167 20.85 -51.15 89.42
C ALA A 167 20.46 -52.45 90.17
N THR A 168 20.40 -53.58 89.47
CA THR A 168 20.01 -54.90 90.03
C THR A 168 21.19 -55.76 90.45
N THR A 169 22.44 -55.35 90.21
CA THR A 169 23.61 -56.07 90.71
C THR A 169 23.88 -55.70 92.18
N PRO A 170 23.80 -56.65 93.13
CA PRO A 170 24.02 -56.35 94.54
C PRO A 170 25.48 -55.95 94.77
N LYS A 171 25.67 -54.89 95.56
CA LYS A 171 26.97 -54.50 96.12
C LYS A 171 27.65 -55.75 96.69
N PRO A 172 28.86 -56.14 96.25
CA PRO A 172 29.51 -57.32 96.78
C PRO A 172 29.69 -57.13 98.29
N ALA A 173 29.13 -58.07 99.06
CA ALA A 173 29.29 -58.11 100.50
C ALA A 173 30.79 -58.10 100.82
N ALA A 174 31.21 -57.15 101.66
CA ALA A 174 32.54 -57.13 102.20
C ALA A 174 32.81 -58.47 102.89
N ALA A 175 33.72 -59.27 102.33
CA ALA A 175 34.23 -60.46 102.97
C ALA A 175 34.96 -60.05 104.25
N LYS A 176 34.33 -60.25 105.40
CA LYS A 176 35.00 -60.16 106.71
C LYS A 176 35.72 -61.49 106.96
N LYS A 177 37.06 -61.42 107.00
CA LYS A 177 37.91 -62.35 107.75
C LYS A 177 37.78 -62.08 109.25
#